data_AF-A0A961XG87-F1
#
_entry.id   AF-A0A961XG87-F1
#
_cell.length_a   1.000
_cell.length_b   1.000
_cell.length_c   1.000
_cell.angle_alpha   90.00
_cell.angle_beta   90.00
_cell.angle_gamma   90.00
#
_symmetry.space_group_name_H-M   'P 1'
#
loop_
_entity.id
_entity.type
_entity.pdbx_description
1 polymer ?
#
loop_
_entity_poly.entity_id
_entity_poly.type
_entity_poly.pdbx_seq_one_letter_code
_entity_poly.pdbx_strand_id
1 'polypeptide(L)'
;MRRDRLTFGMMLGVPLMQLVLFGFAINNDPKGLPAALVTTSADHYTRAIVTALELTGYYRFNHVVTSAAEGEQLLASGAVAFLVTIPSDFGARVDRNDKPTILVEADATDPASASGAISTLGTVAQEALQREKGIDALHVKPKPGSLNVIVHRRYNPEGVSQYNIVPGLLGVILQMTMVMMTS
;
A
#
# COMPACT_ATOMS: atom_id res chain seq x y z
N MET A 1 -24.74 -13.07 42.65
CA MET A 1 -23.86 -12.16 41.88
C MET A 1 -22.54 -11.78 42.58
N ARG A 2 -22.40 -11.80 43.91
CA ARG A 2 -21.14 -11.41 44.60
C ARG A 2 -20.06 -12.51 44.73
N ARG A 3 -20.30 -13.72 44.22
CA ARG A 3 -19.43 -14.88 44.51
C ARG A 3 -18.56 -15.35 43.33
N ASP A 4 -18.75 -14.77 42.15
CA ASP A 4 -17.94 -15.11 40.98
C ASP A 4 -17.29 -13.86 40.37
N ARG A 5 -16.32 -13.33 41.13
CA ARG A 5 -15.52 -12.16 40.74
C ARG A 5 -14.65 -12.47 39.52
N LEU A 6 -14.36 -13.75 39.28
CA LEU A 6 -13.57 -14.22 38.15
C LEU A 6 -14.38 -14.08 36.85
N THR A 7 -15.61 -14.60 36.82
CA THR A 7 -16.48 -14.49 35.65
C THR A 7 -16.86 -13.04 35.34
N PHE A 8 -17.13 -12.23 36.36
CA PHE A 8 -17.35 -10.79 36.18
C PHE A 8 -16.10 -10.08 35.63
N GLY A 9 -14.92 -10.45 36.13
CA GLY A 9 -13.63 -9.94 35.63
C GLY A 9 -13.37 -10.33 34.18
N MET A 10 -13.74 -11.54 33.75
CA MET A 10 -13.59 -11.99 32.35
C MET A 10 -14.60 -11.30 31.42
N MET A 11 -15.85 -11.11 31.84
CA MET A 11 -16.87 -10.42 31.04
C MET A 11 -16.47 -8.98 30.67
N LEU A 12 -15.77 -8.28 31.56
CA LEU A 12 -15.25 -6.92 31.29
C LEU A 12 -13.83 -6.97 30.72
N GLY A 13 -12.98 -7.85 31.23
CA GLY A 13 -11.56 -7.91 30.89
C GLY A 13 -11.28 -8.42 29.48
N VAL A 14 -11.99 -9.47 29.02
CA VAL A 14 -11.78 -10.03 27.68
C VAL A 14 -12.17 -9.02 26.58
N PRO A 15 -13.35 -8.37 26.61
CA PRO A 15 -13.69 -7.36 25.61
C PRO A 15 -12.77 -6.13 25.62
N LEU A 16 -12.33 -5.68 26.80
CA LEU A 16 -11.36 -4.57 26.90
C LEU A 16 -10.00 -4.96 26.33
N MET A 17 -9.53 -6.18 26.61
CA MET A 17 -8.30 -6.70 26.02
C MET A 17 -8.44 -6.86 24.50
N GLN A 18 -9.58 -7.36 24.01
CA GLN A 18 -9.88 -7.45 22.58
C GLN A 18 -9.91 -6.07 21.92
N LEU A 19 -10.49 -5.04 22.55
CA LEU A 19 -10.51 -3.68 22.04
C LEU A 19 -9.09 -3.11 21.93
N VAL A 20 -8.25 -3.33 22.94
CA VAL A 20 -6.85 -2.91 22.90
C VAL A 20 -6.09 -3.69 21.82
N LEU A 21 -6.23 -5.01 21.76
CA LEU A 21 -5.58 -5.85 20.76
C LEU A 21 -6.00 -5.48 19.34
N PHE A 22 -7.29 -5.38 19.05
CA PHE A 22 -7.79 -4.99 17.73
C PHE A 22 -7.51 -3.52 17.41
N GLY A 23 -7.58 -2.62 18.39
CA GLY A 23 -7.23 -1.21 18.21
C GLY A 23 -5.75 -1.01 17.82
N PHE A 24 -4.86 -1.88 18.33
CA PHE A 24 -3.45 -1.90 17.91
C PHE A 24 -3.19 -2.73 16.64
N ALA A 25 -3.94 -3.81 16.42
CA ALA A 25 -3.73 -4.72 15.30
C ALA A 25 -4.37 -4.23 13.99
N ILE A 26 -5.49 -3.51 14.06
CA ILE A 26 -6.17 -2.94 12.88
C ILE A 26 -5.46 -1.64 12.52
N ASN A 27 -4.48 -1.74 11.62
CA ASN A 27 -3.87 -0.59 10.99
C ASN A 27 -4.41 -0.44 9.56
N ASN A 28 -5.30 0.53 9.34
CA ASN A 28 -5.87 0.82 8.02
C ASN A 28 -4.93 1.65 7.12
N ASP A 29 -3.79 2.13 7.64
CA ASP A 29 -2.79 2.90 6.88
C ASP A 29 -1.36 2.40 7.18
N PRO A 30 -1.01 1.16 6.79
CA PRO A 30 0.30 0.59 7.06
C PRO A 30 1.41 1.31 6.30
N LYS A 31 2.53 1.54 7.00
CA LYS A 31 3.76 2.14 6.48
C LYS A 31 4.85 1.07 6.36
N GLY A 32 5.84 1.31 5.52
CA GLY A 32 6.99 0.44 5.33
C GLY A 32 6.66 -0.87 4.62
N LEU A 33 5.69 -0.84 3.70
CA LEU A 33 5.27 -1.98 2.90
C LEU A 33 6.42 -2.41 1.99
N PRO A 34 6.79 -3.70 1.99
CA PRO A 34 7.90 -4.19 1.18
C PRO A 34 7.58 -4.00 -0.30
N ALA A 35 8.49 -3.36 -1.02
CA ALA A 35 8.36 -3.06 -2.43
C ALA A 35 9.57 -3.57 -3.21
N ALA A 36 9.34 -3.92 -4.48
CA ALA A 36 10.38 -4.21 -5.45
C ALA A 36 10.38 -3.14 -6.55
N LEU A 37 11.56 -2.77 -7.01
CA LEU A 37 11.77 -1.90 -8.16
C LEU A 37 12.23 -2.75 -9.35
N VAL A 38 11.48 -2.71 -10.44
CA VAL A 38 11.91 -3.26 -11.74
C VAL A 38 12.43 -2.09 -12.56
N THR A 39 13.74 -2.04 -12.75
CA THR A 39 14.34 -1.07 -13.66
C THR A 39 15.58 -1.66 -14.33
N THR A 40 15.77 -1.31 -15.59
CA THR A 40 16.97 -1.61 -16.36
C THR A 40 17.81 -0.35 -16.64
N SER A 41 17.32 0.83 -16.22
CA SER A 41 18.00 2.12 -16.39
C SER A 41 18.23 2.80 -15.04
N ALA A 42 19.40 3.42 -14.89
CA ALA A 42 19.82 4.14 -13.69
C ALA A 42 19.81 5.67 -13.93
N ASP A 43 18.71 6.20 -14.48
CA ASP A 43 18.58 7.63 -14.70
C ASP A 43 18.26 8.41 -13.40
N HIS A 44 18.50 9.72 -13.44
CA HIS A 44 18.29 10.62 -12.30
C HIS A 44 16.80 10.77 -11.95
N TYR A 45 15.91 10.79 -12.94
CA TYR A 45 14.46 10.85 -12.74
C TYR A 45 13.91 9.65 -11.97
N THR A 46 14.35 8.44 -12.32
CA THR A 46 14.00 7.17 -11.67
C THR A 46 14.40 7.23 -10.20
N ARG A 47 15.64 7.66 -9.92
CA ARG A 47 16.15 7.80 -8.56
C ARG A 47 15.34 8.82 -7.74
N ALA A 48 15.01 9.97 -8.34
CA ALA A 48 14.21 11.01 -7.70
C ALA A 48 12.82 10.50 -7.33
N ILE A 49 12.17 9.77 -8.25
CA ILE A 49 10.84 9.19 -8.02
C ILE A 49 10.88 8.10 -6.94
N VAL A 50 11.82 7.16 -7.03
CA VAL A 50 11.98 6.09 -6.03
C VAL A 50 12.22 6.68 -4.65
N THR A 51 13.13 7.66 -4.53
CA THR A 51 13.42 8.34 -3.27
C THR A 51 12.18 9.06 -2.74
N ALA A 52 11.42 9.74 -3.61
CA ALA A 52 10.20 10.41 -3.20
C ALA A 52 9.13 9.43 -2.70
N LEU A 53 9.00 8.26 -3.34
CA LEU A 53 8.11 7.18 -2.89
C LEU A 53 8.55 6.62 -1.53
N GLU A 54 9.84 6.43 -1.28
CA GLU A 54 10.34 6.01 0.05
C GLU A 54 10.06 7.07 1.13
N LEU A 55 10.23 8.35 0.80
CA LEU A 55 9.97 9.46 1.72
C LEU A 55 8.50 9.57 2.16
N THR A 56 7.56 9.01 1.39
CA THR A 56 6.16 8.90 1.85
C THR A 56 5.99 7.99 3.06
N GLY A 57 6.98 7.13 3.33
CA GLY A 57 6.95 6.09 4.34
C GLY A 57 6.07 4.90 3.99
N TYR A 58 5.37 4.90 2.84
CA TYR A 58 4.56 3.75 2.42
C TYR A 58 5.41 2.62 1.86
N TYR A 59 6.38 2.95 1.02
CA TYR A 59 7.18 1.99 0.28
C TYR A 59 8.54 1.79 0.96
N ARG A 60 8.97 0.53 1.04
CA ARG A 60 10.33 0.16 1.43
C ARG A 60 10.92 -0.70 0.33
N PHE A 61 11.77 -0.12 -0.52
CA PHE A 61 12.36 -0.86 -1.64
C PHE A 61 13.50 -1.75 -1.14
N ASN A 62 13.18 -3.01 -0.85
CA ASN A 62 14.14 -4.00 -0.38
C ASN A 62 14.76 -4.82 -1.52
N HIS A 63 14.14 -4.79 -2.70
CA HIS A 63 14.55 -5.56 -3.86
C HIS A 63 14.61 -4.67 -5.10
N VAL A 64 15.70 -4.78 -5.85
CA VAL A 64 15.85 -4.16 -7.17
C VAL A 64 16.12 -5.29 -8.15
N VAL A 65 15.19 -5.48 -9.09
CA VAL A 65 15.23 -6.56 -10.08
C VAL A 65 15.31 -5.97 -11.48
N THR A 66 15.87 -6.73 -12.41
CA THR A 66 16.04 -6.27 -13.80
C THR A 66 14.98 -6.83 -14.74
N SER A 67 14.22 -7.84 -14.29
CA SER A 67 13.17 -8.51 -15.07
C SER A 67 11.81 -8.39 -14.40
N ALA A 68 10.79 -8.11 -15.20
CA ALA A 68 9.40 -8.09 -14.73
C ALA A 68 8.97 -9.46 -14.18
N ALA A 69 9.46 -10.57 -14.77
CA ALA A 69 9.12 -11.92 -14.32
C ALA A 69 9.66 -12.22 -12.91
N GLU A 70 10.85 -11.73 -12.57
CA GLU A 70 11.42 -11.86 -11.24
C GLU A 70 10.63 -11.03 -10.22
N GLY A 71 10.26 -9.80 -10.60
CA GLY A 71 9.39 -8.94 -9.83
C GLY A 71 8.01 -9.57 -9.53
N GLU A 72 7.42 -10.20 -10.55
CA GLU A 72 6.14 -10.90 -10.44
C GLU A 72 6.23 -12.11 -9.51
N GLN A 73 7.34 -12.85 -9.52
CA GLN A 73 7.58 -13.93 -8.56
C GLN A 73 7.68 -13.43 -7.12
N LEU A 74 8.34 -12.30 -6.89
CA LEU A 74 8.41 -11.67 -5.56
C LEU A 74 7.02 -11.23 -5.07
N LEU A 75 6.19 -10.70 -5.97
CA LEU A 75 4.81 -10.32 -5.65
C LEU A 75 3.94 -11.56 -5.37
N ALA A 76 4.02 -12.59 -6.21
CA ALA A 76 3.24 -13.82 -6.08
C ALA A 76 3.62 -14.66 -4.85
N SER A 77 4.89 -14.61 -4.42
CA SER A 77 5.35 -15.25 -3.18
C SER A 77 5.01 -14.46 -1.92
N GLY A 78 4.48 -13.24 -2.04
CA GLY A 78 4.22 -12.33 -0.93
C GLY A 78 5.48 -11.72 -0.31
N ALA A 79 6.65 -11.87 -0.95
CA ALA A 79 7.89 -11.25 -0.49
C ALA A 79 7.84 -9.72 -0.59
N VAL A 80 7.05 -9.20 -1.52
CA VAL A 80 6.74 -7.77 -1.66
C VAL A 80 5.23 -7.58 -1.84
N ALA A 81 4.71 -6.45 -1.37
CA ALA A 81 3.31 -6.05 -1.56
C ALA A 81 3.13 -5.14 -2.80
N PHE A 82 4.22 -4.49 -3.23
CA PHE A 82 4.23 -3.58 -4.38
C PHE A 82 5.39 -3.90 -5.33
N LEU A 83 5.11 -3.80 -6.62
CA LEU A 83 6.09 -3.87 -7.69
C LEU A 83 5.99 -2.57 -8.51
N VAL A 84 7.06 -1.80 -8.54
CA VAL A 84 7.13 -0.55 -9.32
C VAL A 84 8.03 -0.80 -10.52
N THR A 85 7.47 -0.71 -11.72
CA THR A 85 8.19 -0.93 -12.97
C THR A 85 8.39 0.38 -13.71
N ILE A 86 9.66 0.76 -13.88
CA ILE A 86 10.08 1.95 -14.61
C ILE A 86 10.82 1.50 -15.88
N PRO A 87 10.27 1.79 -17.08
CA PRO A 87 10.89 1.42 -18.34
C PRO A 87 12.28 2.05 -18.55
N SER A 88 13.17 1.38 -19.29
CA SER A 88 14.52 1.91 -19.57
C SER A 88 14.53 3.23 -20.32
N ASP A 89 13.50 3.48 -21.14
CA ASP A 89 13.35 4.68 -21.95
C ASP A 89 12.62 5.81 -21.22
N PHE A 90 12.35 5.66 -19.92
CA PHE A 90 11.63 6.61 -19.10
C PHE A 90 12.27 8.01 -19.16
N GLY A 91 13.55 8.18 -18.82
CA GLY A 91 14.22 9.47 -18.90
C GLY A 91 14.17 10.11 -20.30
N ALA A 92 14.38 9.31 -21.35
CA ALA A 92 14.29 9.81 -22.73
C ALA A 92 12.87 10.26 -23.10
N ARG A 93 11.83 9.60 -22.58
CA ARG A 93 10.41 10.02 -22.73
C ARG A 93 10.12 11.28 -21.93
N VAL A 94 10.67 11.39 -20.73
CA VAL A 94 10.56 12.57 -19.88
C VAL A 94 11.13 13.80 -20.59
N ASP A 95 12.32 13.69 -21.18
CA ASP A 95 13.01 14.79 -21.87
C ASP A 95 12.31 15.17 -23.19
N ARG A 96 11.81 14.18 -23.94
CA ARG A 96 11.03 14.40 -25.17
C ARG A 96 9.58 14.82 -24.92
N ASN A 97 9.17 14.89 -23.65
CA ASN A 97 7.79 15.14 -23.24
C ASN A 97 6.78 14.13 -23.86
N ASP A 98 7.24 12.89 -24.06
CA ASP A 98 6.54 11.78 -24.70
C ASP A 98 5.91 10.85 -23.64
N LYS A 99 4.90 11.37 -22.93
CA LYS A 99 4.04 10.65 -21.98
C LYS A 99 4.76 9.52 -21.20
N PRO A 100 5.74 9.87 -20.34
CA PRO A 100 6.45 8.87 -19.56
C PRO A 100 5.48 8.09 -18.68
N THR A 101 5.61 6.76 -18.66
CA THR A 101 4.68 5.86 -17.97
C THR A 101 5.38 5.05 -16.90
N ILE A 102 4.77 4.93 -15.73
CA ILE A 102 5.19 4.05 -14.63
C ILE A 102 4.07 3.05 -14.38
N LEU A 103 4.43 1.78 -14.26
CA LEU A 103 3.50 0.72 -13.89
C LEU A 103 3.72 0.35 -12.43
N VAL A 104 2.64 0.26 -11.67
CA VAL A 104 2.66 -0.14 -10.26
C VAL A 104 1.68 -1.28 -10.10
N GLU A 105 2.20 -2.44 -9.73
CA GLU A 105 1.39 -3.60 -9.40
C GLU A 105 1.36 -3.73 -7.88
N ALA A 106 0.15 -3.86 -7.34
CA ALA A 106 -0.08 -4.07 -5.93
C ALA A 106 -0.78 -5.41 -5.75
N ASP A 107 -0.37 -6.19 -4.75
CA ASP A 107 -1.09 -7.38 -4.31
C ASP A 107 -2.57 -6.99 -4.07
N ALA A 108 -2.80 -5.96 -3.26
CA ALA A 108 -4.11 -5.40 -2.95
C ALA A 108 -5.13 -6.43 -2.41
N THR A 109 -4.71 -7.60 -1.91
CA THR A 109 -5.59 -8.55 -1.19
C THR A 109 -6.37 -7.86 -0.07
N ASP A 110 -5.71 -6.98 0.69
CA ASP A 110 -6.36 -6.03 1.60
C ASP A 110 -6.38 -4.61 0.99
N PRO A 111 -7.54 -4.12 0.51
CA PRO A 111 -7.69 -2.76 -0.01
C PRO A 111 -7.30 -1.68 0.99
N ALA A 112 -7.54 -1.87 2.30
CA ALA A 112 -7.20 -0.89 3.31
C ALA A 112 -5.68 -0.66 3.33
N SER A 113 -4.91 -1.74 3.40
CA SER A 113 -3.45 -1.70 3.40
C SER A 113 -2.81 -1.03 2.17
N ALA A 114 -3.42 -1.17 0.99
CA ALA A 114 -2.83 -0.67 -0.26
C ALA A 114 -3.34 0.71 -0.68
N SER A 115 -4.53 1.13 -0.21
CA SER A 115 -5.21 2.34 -0.69
C SER A 115 -4.42 3.63 -0.45
N GLY A 116 -3.86 3.82 0.75
CA GLY A 116 -3.05 4.98 1.10
C GLY A 116 -1.81 5.11 0.21
N ALA A 117 -1.06 4.03 0.05
CA ALA A 117 0.12 3.97 -0.80
C ALA A 117 -0.20 4.27 -2.27
N ILE A 118 -1.27 3.68 -2.82
CA ILE A 118 -1.70 3.89 -4.21
C ILE A 118 -2.15 5.35 -4.44
N SER A 119 -2.90 5.93 -3.50
CA SER A 119 -3.47 7.27 -3.65
C SER A 119 -2.42 8.39 -3.74
N THR A 120 -1.27 8.21 -3.08
CA THR A 120 -0.19 9.21 -3.03
C THR A 120 0.78 9.12 -4.20
N LEU A 121 0.81 7.98 -4.89
CA LEU A 121 1.81 7.64 -5.88
C LEU A 121 1.86 8.63 -7.05
N GLY A 122 0.71 8.92 -7.64
CA GLY A 122 0.61 9.84 -8.77
C GLY A 122 1.14 11.24 -8.45
N THR A 123 0.69 11.80 -7.33
CA THR A 123 1.10 13.14 -6.87
C THR A 123 2.59 13.19 -6.56
N VAL A 124 3.09 12.24 -5.76
CA VAL A 124 4.49 12.23 -5.31
C VAL A 124 5.46 11.99 -6.47
N ALA A 125 5.14 11.06 -7.37
CA ALA A 125 5.96 10.80 -8.55
C ALA A 125 5.97 12.01 -9.50
N GLN A 126 4.84 12.70 -9.66
CA GLN A 126 4.75 13.90 -10.50
C GLN A 126 5.51 15.09 -9.88
N GLU A 127 5.45 15.27 -8.56
CA GLU A 127 6.21 16.31 -7.85
C GLU A 127 7.71 16.04 -7.90
N ALA A 128 8.14 14.79 -7.72
CA ALA A 128 9.54 14.39 -7.87
C ALA A 128 10.06 14.70 -9.27
N LEU A 129 9.29 14.35 -10.30
CA LEU A 129 9.64 14.61 -11.68
C LEU A 129 9.77 16.11 -12.00
N GLN A 130 8.85 16.94 -11.49
CA GLN A 130 8.88 18.39 -11.71
C GLN A 130 10.06 19.06 -11.02
N ARG A 131 10.36 18.64 -9.78
CA ARG A 131 11.55 19.11 -9.05
C ARG A 131 12.83 18.80 -9.80
N GLU A 132 12.95 17.57 -10.32
CA GLU A 132 14.14 17.15 -11.06
C GLU A 132 14.30 17.92 -12.39
N LYS A 133 13.20 18.31 -13.03
CA LYS A 133 13.20 19.19 -14.21
C LYS A 133 13.57 20.66 -13.91
N GLY A 134 13.80 21.01 -12.65
CA GLY A 134 14.04 22.40 -12.24
C GLY A 134 12.82 23.31 -12.43
N ILE A 135 11.62 22.74 -12.51
CA ILE A 135 10.38 23.51 -12.55
C ILE A 135 10.03 23.88 -11.11
N ASP A 136 10.27 25.14 -10.75
CA ASP A 136 9.98 25.65 -9.41
C ASP A 136 8.50 25.42 -9.06
N ALA A 137 8.27 24.68 -7.97
CA ALA A 137 6.95 24.34 -7.43
C ALA A 137 6.12 25.57 -7.03
N LEU A 138 6.73 26.76 -7.00
CA LEU A 138 6.12 28.01 -6.56
C LEU A 138 5.23 28.68 -7.62
N HIS A 139 5.32 28.32 -8.91
CA HIS A 139 4.62 29.08 -9.97
C HIS A 139 3.96 28.27 -11.09
N VAL A 140 3.98 26.93 -11.06
CA VAL A 140 3.37 26.12 -12.11
C VAL A 140 2.38 25.14 -11.49
N LYS A 141 1.08 25.33 -11.77
CA LYS A 141 0.08 24.29 -11.49
C LYS A 141 0.52 23.00 -12.19
N PRO A 142 0.51 21.84 -11.50
CA PRO A 142 0.92 20.57 -12.11
C PRO A 142 0.13 20.38 -13.40
N LYS A 143 0.84 20.37 -14.54
CA LYS A 143 0.19 20.23 -15.84
C LYS A 143 -0.37 18.81 -15.90
N PRO A 144 -1.69 18.61 -16.02
CA PRO A 144 -2.26 17.28 -16.09
C PRO A 144 -1.68 16.55 -17.31
N GLY A 145 -1.08 15.38 -17.12
CA GLY A 145 -0.58 14.52 -18.20
C GLY A 145 0.94 14.53 -18.46
N SER A 146 1.76 15.09 -17.56
CA SER A 146 3.23 15.00 -17.68
C SER A 146 3.79 13.63 -17.29
N LEU A 147 3.03 12.82 -16.55
CA LEU A 147 3.39 11.48 -16.10
C LEU A 147 2.13 10.62 -16.11
N ASN A 148 2.20 9.43 -16.70
CA ASN A 148 1.13 8.45 -16.70
C ASN A 148 1.46 7.36 -15.67
N VAL A 149 0.60 7.18 -14.67
CA VAL A 149 0.76 6.12 -13.66
C VAL A 149 -0.34 5.11 -13.87
N ILE A 150 0.04 3.88 -14.19
CA ILE A 150 -0.87 2.75 -14.33
C ILE A 150 -0.78 1.94 -13.04
N VAL A 151 -1.91 1.75 -12.36
CA VAL A 151 -1.99 0.94 -11.14
C VAL A 151 -2.79 -0.33 -11.43
N HIS A 152 -2.15 -1.48 -11.29
CA HIS A 152 -2.80 -2.79 -11.36
C HIS A 152 -2.92 -3.41 -9.98
N ARG A 153 -4.16 -3.65 -9.55
CA ARG A 153 -4.47 -4.38 -8.32
C ARG A 153 -4.65 -5.86 -8.69
N ARG A 154 -3.78 -6.73 -8.20
CA ARG A 154 -3.70 -8.14 -8.65
C ARG A 154 -4.80 -9.01 -8.04
N TYR A 155 -5.09 -8.87 -6.74
CA TYR A 155 -6.01 -9.78 -6.05
C TYR A 155 -7.39 -9.17 -5.70
N ASN A 156 -7.50 -7.84 -5.52
CA ASN A 156 -8.79 -7.16 -5.32
C ASN A 156 -8.94 -5.94 -6.25
N PRO A 157 -9.23 -6.15 -7.55
CA PRO A 157 -9.36 -5.05 -8.51
C PRO A 157 -10.52 -4.11 -8.19
N GLU A 158 -11.60 -4.63 -7.60
CA GLU A 158 -12.78 -3.87 -7.22
C GLU A 158 -12.64 -3.13 -5.88
N GLY A 159 -11.58 -3.40 -5.11
CA GLY A 159 -11.34 -2.77 -3.81
C GLY A 159 -12.41 -3.12 -2.76
N VAL A 160 -13.05 -4.29 -2.86
CA VAL A 160 -14.16 -4.68 -1.99
C VAL A 160 -13.61 -5.10 -0.62
N SER A 161 -13.74 -4.23 0.38
CA SER A 161 -13.26 -4.49 1.75
C SER A 161 -14.03 -5.61 2.47
N GLN A 162 -15.21 -6.00 1.97
CA GLN A 162 -16.05 -7.04 2.57
C GLN A 162 -15.34 -8.39 2.63
N TYR A 163 -14.49 -8.71 1.66
CA TYR A 163 -13.74 -9.97 1.62
C TYR A 163 -12.80 -10.14 2.82
N ASN A 164 -12.33 -9.04 3.42
CA ASN A 164 -11.44 -9.06 4.57
C ASN A 164 -12.17 -8.84 5.91
N ILE A 165 -13.18 -7.97 5.92
CA ILE A 165 -13.86 -7.56 7.18
C ILE A 165 -14.96 -8.56 7.60
N VAL A 166 -15.73 -9.10 6.64
CA VAL A 166 -16.90 -9.96 6.94
C VAL A 166 -16.52 -11.24 7.71
N PRO A 167 -15.45 -11.98 7.33
CA PRO A 167 -15.04 -13.16 8.10
C PRO A 167 -14.70 -12.85 9.56
N GLY A 168 -14.04 -11.71 9.83
CA GLY A 168 -13.74 -11.26 11.19
C GLY A 168 -15.00 -10.96 12.00
N LEU A 169 -15.96 -10.27 11.39
CA LEU A 169 -17.23 -9.91 12.03
C LEU A 169 -18.09 -11.14 12.35
N LEU A 170 -18.09 -12.16 11.48
CA LEU A 170 -18.74 -13.44 11.74
C LEU A 170 -18.16 -14.11 12.99
N GLY A 171 -16.84 -14.10 13.16
CA GLY A 171 -16.18 -14.62 14.37
C GLY A 171 -16.66 -13.94 15.66
N VAL A 172 -16.79 -12.60 15.62
CA VAL A 172 -17.30 -11.82 16.76
C VAL A 172 -18.77 -12.14 17.04
N ILE A 173 -19.63 -12.21 16.02
CA ILE A 173 -21.04 -12.56 16.18
C ILE A 173 -21.21 -13.95 16.79
N LEU A 174 -20.46 -14.94 16.30
CA LEU A 174 -20.49 -16.29 16.83
C LEU A 174 -20.05 -16.32 18.30
N GLN A 175 -18.97 -15.60 18.65
CA GLN A 175 -18.51 -15.47 20.03
C GLN A 175 -19.61 -14.86 20.93
N MET A 176 -20.22 -13.76 20.53
CA MET A 176 -21.29 -13.12 21.31
C MET A 176 -22.51 -14.03 21.48
N THR A 177 -22.88 -14.79 20.44
CA THR A 177 -24.01 -15.73 20.49
C THR A 177 -23.74 -16.89 21.45
N MET A 178 -22.53 -17.47 21.42
CA MET A 178 -22.15 -18.54 22.35
C MET A 178 -22.09 -18.05 23.80
N VAL A 179 -21.60 -16.83 24.04
CA VAL A 179 -21.59 -16.21 25.38
C VAL A 179 -23.02 -16.04 25.89
N MET A 180 -23.94 -15.51 25.07
CA MET A 180 -25.35 -15.36 25.44
C MET A 180 -26.06 -16.70 25.67
N MET A 181 -25.66 -17.77 24.98
CA MET A 181 -26.24 -19.11 25.17
C MET A 181 -25.69 -19.86 26.40
N THR A 182 -24.48 -19.52 26.85
CA THR A 182 -23.81 -20.20 27.98
C THR A 182 -24.03 -19.48 29.33
N SER A 183 -24.42 -18.20 29.30
CA SER A 183 -24.79 -17.40 30.47
C SER A 183 -26.22 -17.67 30.95
#